data_AF-A0AAE0XS16-F1
#
_entry.id   AF-A0AAE0XS16-F1
#
_cell.length_a   1.000
_cell.length_b   1.000
_cell.length_c   1.000
_cell.angle_alpha   90.00
_cell.angle_beta   90.00
_cell.angle_gamma   90.00
#
_symmetry.space_group_name_H-M   'P 1'
#
loop_
_entity.id
_entity.type
_entity.pdbx_description
1 polymer ?
#
loop_
_entity_poly.entity_id
_entity_poly.type
_entity_poly.pdbx_seq_one_letter_code
_entity_poly.pdbx_strand_id
1 'polypeptide(L)' 'MASHFRKIEEFSPEHETFSEYKERLKFFFEASDVVNEAKKRTILLTVIGATQFSLLKDLAMSNTVQEL' A
#
# COMPACT_ATOMS: atom_id res chain seq x y z
N MET A 1 13.69 -10.60 23.56
CA MET A 1 14.14 -9.88 22.34
C MET A 1 12.92 -9.66 21.47
N ALA A 2 12.48 -8.40 21.32
CA ALA A 2 11.13 -8.03 20.90
C ALA A 2 10.79 -8.42 19.45
N SER A 3 9.72 -9.20 19.26
CA SER A 3 9.25 -9.77 17.98
C SER A 3 8.15 -8.93 17.30
N HIS A 4 8.12 -7.60 17.43
CA HIS A 4 6.93 -6.80 17.08
C HIS A 4 7.06 -5.74 15.97
N PHE A 5 8.23 -5.57 15.33
CA PHE A 5 8.46 -4.44 14.39
C PHE A 5 8.09 -4.70 12.90
N ARG A 6 7.36 -5.77 12.57
CA ARG A 6 7.03 -6.11 11.15
C ARG A 6 5.62 -5.74 10.70
N LYS A 7 4.99 -4.75 11.33
CA LYS A 7 3.66 -4.28 10.89
C LYS A 7 3.72 -2.80 10.54
N ILE A 8 3.33 -2.51 9.31
CA ILE A 8 2.92 -1.18 8.87
C ILE A 8 1.41 -1.08 9.09
N GLU A 9 0.95 0.04 9.60
CA GLU A 9 -0.48 0.30 9.79
C GLU A 9 -1.18 0.60 8.46
N GLU A 10 -2.50 0.48 8.43
CA GLU A 10 -3.28 0.84 7.24
C GLU A 10 -3.20 2.33 6.94
N PHE A 11 -3.37 2.68 5.66
CA PHE A 11 -3.39 4.08 5.24
C PHE A 11 -4.61 4.79 5.84
N SER A 12 -4.37 5.87 6.61
CA SER A 12 -5.42 6.73 7.14
C SER A 12 -5.33 8.14 6.55
N PRO A 13 -6.26 8.54 5.66
CA PRO A 13 -6.25 9.88 5.06
C PRO A 13 -6.54 11.00 6.08
N GLU A 14 -7.02 10.67 7.28
CA GLU A 14 -7.24 11.64 8.37
C GLU A 14 -5.94 11.99 9.12
N HIS A 15 -4.89 11.18 8.98
CA HIS A 15 -3.67 11.28 9.79
C HIS A 15 -2.40 11.40 8.96
N GLU A 16 -2.39 10.89 7.72
CA GLU A 16 -1.24 10.97 6.84
C GLU A 16 -1.67 11.20 5.38
N THR A 17 -0.79 11.81 4.60
CA THR A 17 -0.93 11.87 3.15
C THR A 17 -0.52 10.54 2.52
N PHE A 18 -1.05 10.25 1.33
CA PHE A 18 -0.64 9.03 0.61
C PHE A 18 0.86 9.02 0.27
N SER A 19 1.49 10.20 0.13
CA SER A 19 2.94 10.29 -0.11
C SER A 19 3.74 9.82 1.11
N GLU A 20 3.37 10.26 2.31
CA GLU A 20 3.99 9.82 3.56
C GLU A 20 3.79 8.32 3.78
N TYR A 21 2.58 7.82 3.53
CA TYR A 21 2.29 6.38 3.58
C TYR A 21 3.18 5.58 2.62
N LYS A 22 3.36 6.06 1.39
CA LYS A 22 4.22 5.45 0.38
C LYS A 22 5.69 5.41 0.81
N GLU A 23 6.19 6.45 1.47
CA GLU A 23 7.55 6.47 2.03
C GLU A 23 7.71 5.43 3.14
N ARG A 24 6.74 5.34 4.06
CA ARG A 24 6.69 4.30 5.10
C ARG A 24 6.71 2.89 4.51
N LEU A 25 5.93 2.68 3.44
CA LEU A 25 5.85 1.42 2.73
C LEU A 25 7.17 1.09 2.00
N LYS A 26 7.85 2.09 1.44
CA LYS A 26 9.18 1.93 0.84
C LYS A 26 10.19 1.43 1.87
N PHE A 27 10.28 2.08 3.03
CA PHE A 27 11.17 1.63 4.11
C PHE A 27 10.81 0.22 4.59
N PHE A 28 9.52 -0.11 4.64
CA PHE A 28 9.06 -1.45 4.98
C PHE A 28 9.55 -2.51 3.98
N PHE A 29 9.49 -2.22 2.68
CA PHE A 29 10.02 -3.12 1.64
C PHE A 29 11.53 -3.27 1.70
N GLU A 30 12.27 -2.17 1.91
CA GLU A 30 13.73 -2.17 2.04
C GLU A 30 14.17 -2.99 3.26
N ALA A 31 13.56 -2.75 4.42
CA ALA A 31 13.86 -3.48 5.64
C ALA A 31 13.48 -4.98 5.57
N SER A 32 12.52 -5.33 4.72
CA SER A 32 12.06 -6.70 4.50
C SER A 32 12.75 -7.41 3.33
N ASP A 33 13.71 -6.75 2.66
CA ASP A 33 14.38 -7.23 1.45
C ASP A 33 13.40 -7.68 0.33
N VAL A 34 12.29 -6.95 0.20
CA VAL A 34 11.25 -7.24 -0.79
C VAL A 34 11.55 -6.48 -2.09
N VAL A 35 12.28 -7.14 -2.98
CA VAL A 35 12.64 -6.57 -4.29
C VAL A 35 11.60 -6.90 -5.37
N ASN A 36 10.91 -8.04 -5.25
CA ASN A 36 9.97 -8.53 -6.24
C ASN A 36 8.67 -7.72 -6.27
N GLU A 37 8.32 -7.17 -7.44
CA GLU A 37 7.12 -6.34 -7.63
C GLU A 37 5.80 -7.07 -7.34
N ALA A 38 5.69 -8.37 -7.63
CA ALA A 38 4.51 -9.14 -7.27
C ALA A 38 4.37 -9.29 -5.75
N LYS A 39 5.48 -9.42 -5.02
CA LYS A 39 5.49 -9.43 -3.56
C LYS A 39 5.11 -8.07 -2.99
N LYS A 40 5.65 -6.97 -3.55
CA LYS A 40 5.27 -5.60 -3.15
C LYS A 40 3.78 -5.35 -3.32
N ARG A 41 3.20 -5.74 -4.47
CA ARG A 41 1.75 -5.65 -4.71
C ARG A 41 0.95 -6.47 -3.71
N THR A 42 1.36 -7.71 -3.46
CA THR A 42 0.68 -8.59 -2.49
C THR A 42 0.67 -7.98 -1.09
N ILE A 43 1.81 -7.43 -0.65
CA ILE A 43 1.91 -6.77 0.65
C ILE A 43 1.03 -5.53 0.68
N LEU A 44 1.11 -4.65 -0.33
CA LEU A 44 0.27 -3.46 -0.43
C LEU A 44 -1.22 -3.81 -0.30
N LEU A 45 -1.70 -4.82 -1.05
CA LEU A 45 -3.09 -5.29 -0.97
C LEU A 45 -3.48 -5.79 0.43
N THR A 46 -2.51 -6.30 1.18
CA THR A 46 -2.73 -6.79 2.55
C THR A 46 -2.74 -5.65 3.57
N VAL A 47 -1.93 -4.61 3.36
CA VAL A 47 -1.68 -3.56 4.37
C VAL A 47 -2.41 -2.25 4.12
N ILE A 48 -3.00 -2.02 2.93
CA ILE A 48 -3.68 -0.75 2.62
C ILE A 48 -5.10 -0.66 3.19
N GLY A 49 -5.70 -1.79 3.59
CA GLY A 49 -7.06 -1.86 4.11
C GLY A 49 -8.13 -1.97 3.01
N ALA A 50 -9.27 -2.56 3.36
CA ALA A 50 -10.33 -2.91 2.39
C ALA A 50 -10.98 -1.69 1.72
N THR A 51 -11.24 -0.61 2.49
CA THR A 51 -11.87 0.61 2.00
C THR A 51 -11.00 1.30 0.96
N GLN A 52 -9.71 1.47 1.27
CA GLN A 52 -8.76 2.14 0.39
C GLN A 52 -8.44 1.28 -0.84
N PHE A 53 -8.42 -0.05 -0.70
CA PHE A 53 -8.34 -0.95 -1.84
C PHE A 53 -9.54 -0.79 -2.78
N SER A 54 -10.77 -0.70 -2.25
CA SER A 54 -11.95 -0.47 -3.10
C SER A 54 -11.83 0.86 -3.85
N LEU A 55 -11.42 1.93 -3.18
CA LEU A 55 -11.21 3.24 -3.81
C LEU A 55 -10.16 3.16 -4.94
N LEU A 56 -9.02 2.52 -4.70
CA LEU A 56 -7.99 2.32 -5.72
C LEU A 56 -8.50 1.51 -6.91
N LYS A 57 -9.28 0.46 -6.66
CA LYS A 57 -9.89 -0.36 -7.71
C LYS A 57 -10.88 0.47 -8.53
N ASP A 58 -11.72 1.25 -7.89
CA ASP A 58 -12.72 2.08 -8.55
C ASP A 58 -12.05 3.18 -9.40
N LEU A 59 -10.98 3.80 -8.90
CA LEU A 59 -10.17 4.78 -9.65
C LEU A 59 -9.45 4.15 -10.85
N ALA A 60 -8.86 2.96 -10.68
CA ALA A 60 -8.20 2.24 -11.76
C ALA A 60 -9.18 1.82 -12.85
N MET A 61 -10.38 1.37 -12.47
CA MET A 61 -11.44 1.01 -13.41
C MET A 61 -12.04 2.23 -14.11
N SER A 62 -12.20 3.36 -13.41
CA SER A 62 -12.69 4.62 -13.98
C SER A 62 -11.77 5.14 -15.10
N ASN A 63 -10.46 4.96 -14.96
CA ASN A 63 -9.50 5.40 -15.98
C ASN A 63 -9.38 4.44 -17.17
N THR A 64 -10.04 3.27 -17.13
CA THR A 64 -10.04 2.31 -18.26
C THR A 64 -11.06 2.71 -19.35
N VAL A 65 -11.94 3.67 -19.10
CA VAL A 65 -13.02 4.09 -20.03
C VAL A 65 -12.62 5.26 -20.94
N GLN A 66 -11.38 5.78 -20.85
CA GLN A 66 -10.94 6.93 -21.67
C GLN A 66 -10.10 6.56 -22.91
N GLU A 67 -9.97 5.28 -23.26
CA GLU A 67 -9.30 4.83 -24.49
C GLU A 67 -10.21 4.01 -25.42
N LEU A 68 -11.38 4.56 -25.79
CA LEU A 68 -12.23 4.05 -26.88
C LEU A 68 -12.56 5.15 -27.89
#